data_AF-T1GZR6-F1
#
_entry.id   AF-T1GZR6-F1
#
_cell.length_a   1.000
_cell.length_b   1.000
_cell.length_c   1.000
_cell.angle_alpha   90.00
_cell.angle_beta   90.00
_cell.angle_gamma   90.00
#
_symmetry.space_group_name_H-M   'P 1'
#
loop_
_entity.id
_entity.type
_entity.pdbx_description
1 polymer ?
#
loop_
_entity_poly.entity_id
_entity_poly.type
_entity_poly.pdbx_seq_one_letter_code
_entity_poly.pdbx_strand_id
1 'polypeptide(L)'
;MNGYLKVYDITRHDHRQLFHPRSGYDLFENFGEIIAAKCNGSFMAVLLANESLIPDGRVYCWNYQNDTVNYFDFLKCKDENGGGDGGSGSSAMDDKSPSSSSFVAKLPVGIYWDTDDHRLLAVQTKVIHIQASNKKDNTKLVADSQAIIMFQSEKGALNVLEAKDMYFGEELIALCIPHLITLNINSISRITMRDFQGMENCDEETRTKIIDFSLHIS
;
A
#
# COMPACT_ATOMS: atom_id res chain seq x y z
N MET A 1 -13.20 -22.61 0.78
CA MET A 1 -13.57 -21.77 -0.39
C MET A 1 -12.55 -22.02 -1.48
N ASN A 2 -12.80 -21.67 -2.74
CA ASN A 2 -11.79 -21.72 -3.80
C ASN A 2 -11.64 -20.31 -4.35
N GLY A 3 -10.52 -19.64 -4.08
CA GLY A 3 -10.20 -18.33 -4.66
C GLY A 3 -9.15 -18.50 -5.75
N TYR A 4 -9.42 -18.00 -6.96
CA TYR A 4 -8.47 -18.05 -8.07
C TYR A 4 -8.29 -16.66 -8.67
N LEU A 5 -7.04 -16.31 -8.95
CA LEU A 5 -6.66 -15.10 -9.69
C LEU A 5 -6.42 -15.46 -11.15
N LYS A 6 -7.10 -14.74 -12.06
CA LYS A 6 -6.94 -14.86 -13.51
C LYS A 6 -6.81 -13.47 -14.11
N VAL A 7 -5.83 -13.30 -14.98
CA VAL A 7 -5.54 -12.02 -15.65
C VAL A 7 -5.82 -12.18 -17.14
N TYR A 8 -6.61 -11.25 -17.68
CA TYR A 8 -7.02 -11.24 -19.07
C TYR A 8 -6.61 -9.92 -19.73
N ASP A 9 -6.10 -10.01 -20.95
CA ASP A 9 -5.98 -8.89 -21.86
C ASP A 9 -7.30 -8.70 -22.59
N ILE A 10 -7.90 -7.52 -22.39
CA ILE A 10 -9.19 -7.10 -22.97
C ILE A 10 -9.02 -6.05 -24.08
N THR A 11 -7.78 -5.73 -24.47
CA THR A 11 -7.51 -4.73 -25.53
C THR A 11 -7.92 -5.24 -26.92
N ARG A 12 -8.07 -6.55 -27.07
CA ARG A 12 -8.46 -7.24 -28.30
C ARG A 12 -9.93 -7.64 -28.22
N HIS A 13 -10.53 -7.89 -29.39
CA HIS A 13 -11.91 -8.36 -29.50
C HIS A 13 -12.16 -9.64 -28.70
N ASP A 14 -11.18 -10.56 -28.68
CA ASP A 14 -11.23 -11.78 -27.90
C ASP A 14 -10.35 -11.64 -26.67
N HIS A 15 -10.93 -11.88 -25.49
CA HIS A 15 -10.19 -11.86 -24.23
C HIS A 15 -9.13 -12.97 -24.25
N ARG A 16 -7.88 -12.60 -23.97
CA ARG A 16 -6.77 -13.55 -23.89
C ARG A 16 -6.29 -13.64 -22.46
N GLN A 17 -6.30 -14.85 -21.89
CA GLN A 17 -5.67 -15.08 -20.61
C GLN A 17 -4.15 -14.88 -20.75
N LEU A 18 -3.58 -13.97 -19.96
CA LEU A 18 -2.16 -13.62 -20.05
C LEU A 18 -1.26 -14.61 -19.32
N PHE A 19 -1.70 -15.06 -18.15
CA PHE A 19 -0.91 -15.89 -17.23
C PHE A 19 -1.71 -17.11 -16.76
N HIS A 20 -1.03 -18.12 -16.24
CA HIS A 20 -1.70 -19.29 -15.67
C HIS A 20 -2.55 -18.87 -14.45
N PRO A 21 -3.77 -19.41 -14.25
CA PRO A 21 -4.57 -19.10 -13.08
C PRO A 21 -3.82 -19.54 -11.82
N ARG A 22 -3.84 -18.69 -10.79
CA ARG A 22 -3.23 -19.02 -9.50
C ARG A 22 -4.30 -19.19 -8.44
N SER A 23 -4.16 -20.23 -7.61
CA SER A 23 -4.96 -20.36 -6.42
C SER A 23 -4.50 -19.33 -5.38
N GLY A 24 -5.43 -18.65 -4.72
CA GLY A 24 -5.11 -17.78 -3.60
C GLY A 24 -4.42 -18.53 -2.46
N TYR A 25 -4.75 -19.81 -2.26
CA TYR A 25 -4.09 -20.68 -1.28
C TYR A 25 -2.63 -20.99 -1.62
N ASP A 26 -2.25 -20.93 -2.90
CA ASP A 26 -0.86 -21.15 -3.31
C ASP A 26 -0.04 -19.86 -3.21
N LEU A 27 -0.69 -18.70 -3.36
CA LEU A 27 -0.02 -17.39 -3.39
C LEU A 27 0.08 -16.73 -2.02
N PHE A 28 -0.89 -16.96 -1.12
CA PHE A 28 -1.05 -16.20 0.11
C PHE A 28 -1.22 -17.11 1.32
N GLU A 29 -0.51 -16.78 2.40
CA GLU A 29 -0.66 -17.47 3.68
C GLU A 29 -2.02 -17.17 4.32
N ASN A 30 -2.66 -18.19 4.90
CA ASN A 30 -3.96 -18.08 5.59
C ASN A 30 -5.08 -17.45 4.72
N PHE A 31 -5.05 -17.70 3.41
CA PHE A 31 -6.02 -17.15 2.46
C PHE A 31 -7.47 -17.52 2.83
N GLY A 32 -8.31 -16.50 3.06
CA GLY A 32 -9.76 -16.65 3.17
C GLY A 32 -10.49 -16.07 1.96
N GLU A 33 -10.39 -14.76 1.80
CA GLU A 33 -11.12 -14.00 0.77
C GLU A 33 -10.29 -12.83 0.23
N ILE A 34 -10.53 -12.45 -1.03
CA ILE A 34 -10.01 -11.22 -1.63
C ILE A 34 -10.96 -10.07 -1.33
N ILE A 35 -10.51 -9.08 -0.56
CA ILE A 35 -11.27 -7.86 -0.27
C ILE A 35 -11.22 -6.92 -1.47
N ALA A 36 -10.04 -6.74 -2.05
CA ALA A 36 -9.83 -5.87 -3.21
C ALA A 36 -8.65 -6.39 -4.04
N ALA A 37 -8.74 -6.26 -5.36
CA ALA A 37 -7.63 -6.50 -6.27
C ALA A 37 -7.61 -5.41 -7.34
N LYS A 38 -6.45 -4.79 -7.56
CA LYS A 38 -6.23 -3.90 -8.69
C LYS A 38 -4.93 -4.26 -9.39
N CYS A 39 -5.01 -4.32 -10.71
CA CYS A 39 -3.87 -4.59 -11.56
C CYS A 39 -3.39 -3.31 -12.25
N ASN A 40 -2.08 -3.26 -12.50
CA ASN A 40 -1.53 -2.54 -13.64
C ASN A 40 -1.00 -3.58 -14.65
N GLY A 41 -0.44 -3.14 -15.77
CA GLY A 41 0.05 -4.06 -16.82
C GLY A 41 1.09 -5.08 -16.37
N SER A 42 1.77 -4.87 -15.23
CA SER A 42 2.89 -5.69 -14.74
C SER A 42 2.65 -6.36 -13.38
N PHE A 43 1.77 -5.78 -12.54
CA PHE A 43 1.57 -6.18 -11.15
C PHE A 43 0.08 -6.24 -10.77
N MET A 44 -0.26 -7.10 -9.82
CA MET A 44 -1.55 -7.12 -9.12
C MET A 44 -1.35 -6.79 -7.66
N ALA A 45 -1.93 -5.69 -7.21
CA ALA A 45 -2.04 -5.38 -5.79
C ALA A 45 -3.34 -5.98 -5.24
N VAL A 46 -3.27 -6.66 -4.09
CA VAL A 46 -4.37 -7.40 -3.48
C VAL A 46 -4.45 -7.12 -1.98
N LEU A 47 -5.67 -6.92 -1.47
CA LEU A 47 -6.00 -6.89 -0.04
C LEU A 47 -6.79 -8.15 0.31
N LEU A 48 -6.47 -8.78 1.43
CA LEU A 48 -7.01 -10.07 1.81
C LEU A 48 -7.66 -10.05 3.20
N ALA A 49 -8.65 -10.93 3.36
CA ALA A 49 -9.08 -11.41 4.66
C ALA A 49 -8.59 -12.84 4.86
N ASN A 50 -8.23 -13.18 6.10
CA ASN A 50 -7.84 -14.52 6.45
C ASN A 50 -9.03 -15.50 6.49
N GLU A 51 -8.79 -16.77 6.79
CA GLU A 51 -9.84 -17.80 6.88
C GLU A 51 -10.97 -17.48 7.89
N SER A 52 -10.70 -16.62 8.88
CA SER A 52 -11.68 -16.12 9.85
C SER A 52 -12.39 -14.84 9.38
N LEU A 53 -12.21 -14.44 8.12
CA LEU A 53 -12.73 -13.21 7.50
C LEU A 53 -12.26 -11.93 8.20
N ILE A 54 -11.08 -11.97 8.83
CA ILE A 54 -10.46 -10.79 9.44
C ILE A 54 -9.45 -10.22 8.43
N PRO A 55 -9.50 -8.92 8.10
CA PRO A 55 -8.49 -8.28 7.26
C PRO A 55 -7.08 -8.51 7.82
N ASP A 56 -6.17 -8.96 6.97
CA ASP A 56 -4.84 -9.41 7.41
C ASP A 56 -3.84 -8.26 7.62
N GLY A 57 -4.22 -7.05 7.23
CA GLY A 57 -3.41 -5.84 7.40
C GLY A 57 -2.24 -5.73 6.45
N ARG A 58 -2.24 -6.49 5.34
CA ARG A 58 -1.18 -6.46 4.33
C ARG A 58 -1.72 -5.99 2.98
N VAL A 59 -0.84 -5.38 2.20
CA VAL A 59 -1.02 -5.26 0.75
C VAL A 59 -0.04 -6.21 0.08
N TYR A 60 -0.55 -7.13 -0.73
CA TYR A 60 0.27 -8.02 -1.54
C TYR A 60 0.42 -7.44 -2.93
N CYS A 61 1.60 -7.57 -3.53
CA CYS A 61 1.89 -7.23 -4.91
C CYS A 61 2.43 -8.47 -5.60
N TRP A 62 1.65 -9.02 -6.53
CA TRP A 62 2.04 -10.14 -7.36
C TRP A 62 2.57 -9.64 -8.71
N ASN A 63 3.83 -9.96 -9.01
CA ASN A 63 4.42 -9.73 -10.32
C ASN A 63 4.11 -10.92 -11.24
N TYR A 64 3.38 -10.68 -12.32
CA TYR A 64 2.97 -11.74 -13.24
C TYR A 64 4.10 -12.34 -14.05
N GLN A 65 5.09 -11.52 -14.41
CA GLN A 65 6.20 -11.92 -15.28
C GLN A 65 7.16 -12.85 -14.56
N ASN A 66 7.43 -12.55 -13.28
CA ASN A 66 8.39 -13.29 -12.47
C ASN A 66 7.72 -14.28 -11.51
N ASP A 67 6.39 -14.30 -11.46
CA ASP A 67 5.58 -15.16 -10.57
C ASP A 67 5.95 -15.01 -9.08
N THR A 68 6.33 -13.80 -8.67
CA THR A 68 6.74 -13.51 -7.30
C THR A 68 5.70 -12.66 -6.59
N VAL A 69 5.35 -13.05 -5.37
CA VAL A 69 4.48 -12.26 -4.48
C VAL A 69 5.33 -11.61 -3.41
N ASN A 70 5.17 -10.30 -3.28
CA ASN A 70 5.75 -9.52 -2.19
C ASN A 70 4.62 -8.83 -1.42
N TYR A 71 4.88 -8.39 -0.20
CA TYR A 71 3.86 -7.71 0.58
C TYR A 71 4.44 -6.65 1.50
N PHE A 72 3.59 -5.72 1.90
CA PHE A 72 3.87 -4.75 2.95
C PHE A 72 2.86 -4.93 4.08
N ASP A 73 3.34 -5.02 5.33
CA ASP A 73 2.54 -5.31 6.53
C ASP A 73 2.34 -4.05 7.37
N PHE A 74 1.13 -3.48 7.32
CA PHE A 74 0.78 -2.24 8.01
C PHE A 74 0.61 -2.43 9.52
N LEU A 75 0.42 -3.67 10.00
CA LEU A 75 0.29 -3.96 11.43
C LEU A 75 1.66 -4.04 12.12
N LYS A 76 2.73 -4.29 11.36
CA LYS A 76 4.11 -4.30 11.85
C LYS A 76 4.82 -2.95 11.72
N CYS A 77 4.21 -1.99 11.03
CA CYS A 77 4.70 -0.62 10.99
C CYS A 77 4.62 -0.01 12.39
N LYS A 78 5.74 0.04 13.09
CA LYS A 78 5.85 0.85 14.29
C LYS A 78 5.68 2.32 13.89
N ASP A 79 4.89 3.08 14.66
CA ASP A 79 4.86 4.54 14.56
C ASP A 79 6.23 5.09 15.01
N GLU A 80 7.23 5.00 14.15
CA GLU A 80 8.55 5.56 14.39
C GLU A 80 8.58 6.96 13.82
N ASN A 81 8.54 7.94 14.71
CA ASN A 81 8.86 9.34 14.45
C ASN A 81 10.37 9.51 14.13
N GLY A 82 10.94 8.59 13.34
CA GLY A 82 12.33 8.47 12.95
C GLY A 82 12.42 7.43 11.84
N GLY A 83 12.89 7.85 10.66
CA GLY A 83 12.79 7.06 9.44
C GLY A 83 13.63 5.79 9.39
N GLY A 84 13.24 4.93 8.44
CA GLY A 84 14.07 3.93 7.78
C GLY A 84 14.25 2.62 8.55
N ASP A 85 13.58 1.56 8.08
CA ASP A 85 14.24 0.47 7.35
C ASP A 85 13.21 -0.66 7.14
N GLY A 86 12.70 -0.79 5.93
CA GLY A 86 11.87 -1.92 5.48
C GLY A 86 12.74 -3.15 5.26
N GLY A 87 13.37 -3.64 6.33
CA GLY A 87 14.31 -4.75 6.30
C GLY A 87 13.64 -6.11 6.46
N SER A 88 13.79 -6.94 5.44
CA SER A 88 13.54 -8.39 5.41
C SER A 88 14.09 -9.13 6.65
N GLY A 89 13.39 -10.17 7.07
CA GLY A 89 13.62 -10.88 8.33
C GLY A 89 15.03 -11.42 8.57
N SER A 90 15.45 -11.33 9.84
CA SER A 90 16.34 -12.29 10.48
C SER A 90 16.00 -12.43 11.95
N SER A 91 15.81 -13.67 12.37
CA SER A 91 15.58 -14.13 13.73
C SER A 91 16.71 -13.75 14.69
N ALA A 92 16.38 -13.09 15.80
CA ALA A 92 17.13 -13.18 17.05
C ALA A 92 16.16 -12.94 18.22
N MET A 93 16.09 -13.93 19.11
CA MET A 93 15.39 -13.85 20.40
C MET A 93 15.93 -12.69 21.22
N ASP A 94 15.04 -11.76 21.61
CA ASP A 94 15.29 -10.94 22.79
C ASP A 94 13.97 -10.72 23.53
N ASP A 95 13.93 -11.32 24.72
CA ASP A 95 12.79 -11.45 25.61
C ASP A 95 12.63 -10.15 26.40
N LYS A 96 11.95 -9.16 25.81
CA LYS A 96 11.47 -7.97 26.52
C LYS A 96 9.97 -7.84 26.32
N SER A 97 9.25 -8.20 27.38
CA SER A 97 7.83 -7.94 27.61
C SER A 97 7.33 -6.68 26.89
N PRO A 98 6.25 -6.76 26.08
CA PRO A 98 5.72 -5.60 25.40
C PRO A 98 5.15 -4.65 26.45
N SER A 99 5.81 -3.50 26.61
CA SER A 99 5.18 -2.34 27.24
C SER A 99 3.86 -2.11 26.52
N SER A 100 2.76 -2.15 27.26
CA SER A 100 1.41 -1.92 26.77
C SER A 100 1.22 -0.45 26.37
N SER A 101 1.92 0.01 25.34
CA SER A 101 1.53 1.17 24.56
C SER A 101 0.36 0.75 23.69
N SER A 102 -0.76 1.48 23.76
CA SER A 102 -1.86 1.31 22.82
C SER A 102 -1.33 1.54 21.40
N PHE A 103 -1.08 0.47 20.66
CA PHE A 103 -0.69 0.56 19.27
C PHE A 103 -1.93 0.88 18.44
N VAL A 104 -1.86 1.96 17.65
CA VAL A 104 -2.93 2.33 16.73
C VAL A 104 -2.67 1.57 15.43
N ALA A 105 -3.34 0.42 15.29
CA ALA A 105 -3.24 -0.38 14.08
C ALA A 105 -3.89 0.34 12.90
N LYS A 106 -3.25 0.28 11.72
CA LYS A 106 -3.79 0.80 10.47
C LYS A 106 -4.04 -0.36 9.51
N LEU A 107 -5.22 -0.38 8.87
CA LEU A 107 -5.52 -1.34 7.81
C LEU A 107 -5.52 -0.68 6.45
N PRO A 108 -4.98 -1.33 5.42
CA PRO A 108 -5.21 -0.93 4.05
C PRO A 108 -6.68 -1.13 3.67
N VAL A 109 -7.27 -0.14 3.03
CA VAL A 109 -8.68 -0.13 2.61
C VAL A 109 -8.86 0.20 1.12
N GLY A 110 -7.82 0.70 0.45
CA GLY A 110 -7.88 1.07 -0.97
C GLY A 110 -6.52 1.02 -1.66
N ILE A 111 -6.53 0.68 -2.94
CA ILE A 111 -5.35 0.53 -3.81
C ILE A 111 -5.50 1.47 -5.01
N TYR A 112 -4.46 2.23 -5.32
CA TYR A 112 -4.42 3.21 -6.41
C TYR A 112 -3.06 3.21 -7.10
N TRP A 113 -2.98 2.54 -8.25
CA TRP A 113 -1.79 2.61 -9.12
C TRP A 113 -1.68 4.01 -9.74
N ASP A 114 -0.46 4.48 -9.95
CA ASP A 114 -0.23 5.71 -10.71
C ASP A 114 -0.64 5.53 -12.19
N THR A 115 -1.07 6.62 -12.83
CA THR A 115 -1.52 6.58 -14.22
C THR A 115 -0.38 6.57 -15.24
N ASP A 116 0.79 7.10 -14.87
CA ASP A 116 1.92 7.35 -15.76
C ASP A 116 3.10 6.42 -15.44
N ASP A 117 3.37 6.15 -14.16
CA ASP A 117 4.46 5.28 -13.68
C ASP A 117 3.95 4.00 -13.01
N HIS A 118 4.03 2.88 -13.73
CA HIS A 118 3.55 1.57 -13.25
C HIS A 118 4.29 1.02 -12.02
N ARG A 119 5.40 1.65 -11.59
CA ARG A 119 6.14 1.21 -10.40
C ARG A 119 5.52 1.77 -9.11
N LEU A 120 4.68 2.80 -9.21
CA LEU A 120 4.17 3.55 -8.08
C LEU A 120 2.74 3.16 -7.71
N LEU A 121 2.53 2.97 -6.42
CA LEU A 121 1.27 2.53 -5.82
C LEU A 121 0.98 3.39 -4.60
N ALA A 122 -0.22 3.95 -4.51
CA ALA A 122 -0.74 4.51 -3.27
C ALA A 122 -1.72 3.52 -2.63
N VAL A 123 -1.58 3.34 -1.31
CA VAL A 123 -2.48 2.56 -0.48
C VAL A 123 -3.12 3.47 0.55
N GLN A 124 -4.45 3.56 0.53
CA GLN A 124 -5.18 4.24 1.57
C GLN A 124 -5.29 3.32 2.78
N THR A 125 -4.97 3.85 3.96
CA THR A 125 -5.14 3.15 5.23
C THR A 125 -6.15 3.87 6.13
N LYS A 126 -6.80 3.11 7.00
CA LYS A 126 -7.67 3.63 8.07
C LYS A 126 -7.25 3.04 9.41
N VAL A 127 -7.31 3.85 10.45
CA VAL A 127 -7.05 3.43 11.83
C VAL A 127 -8.13 2.45 12.28
N ILE A 128 -7.73 1.38 12.94
CA ILE A 128 -8.62 0.57 13.79
C ILE A 128 -8.34 0.88 15.24
N HIS A 129 -9.39 1.20 15.99
CA HIS A 129 -9.31 1.20 17.44
C HIS A 129 -9.42 -0.25 17.95
N ILE A 130 -8.28 -0.91 18.13
CA ILE A 130 -8.22 -2.14 18.92
C ILE A 130 -8.44 -1.72 20.37
N GLN A 131 -9.56 -2.13 20.98
CA GLN A 131 -9.93 -1.73 22.34
C GLN A 131 -8.86 -2.15 23.35
N ALA A 132 -7.94 -1.23 23.67
CA ALA A 132 -7.10 -1.34 24.86
C ALA A 132 -7.87 -0.80 26.05
N SER A 133 -7.97 -1.60 27.10
CA SER A 133 -8.68 -1.29 28.35
C SER A 133 -8.29 0.10 28.91
N ASN A 134 -9.31 0.94 29.08
CA ASN A 134 -9.38 2.17 29.89
C ASN A 134 -8.06 2.66 30.51
N LYS A 135 -7.34 3.54 29.82
CA LYS A 135 -6.53 4.58 30.45
C LYS A 135 -6.69 5.89 29.71
N LYS A 136 -7.06 6.93 30.47
CA LYS A 136 -7.00 8.33 30.04
C LYS A 136 -5.54 8.72 29.98
N ASP A 137 -4.97 8.86 28.79
CA ASP A 137 -3.68 9.51 28.61
C ASP A 137 -3.67 10.31 27.31
N ASN A 138 -3.00 11.47 27.35
CA ASN A 138 -2.86 12.45 26.29
C ASN A 138 -2.60 11.82 24.91
N THR A 139 -3.66 11.63 24.13
CA THR A 139 -3.56 11.11 22.77
C THR A 139 -3.00 12.19 21.87
N LYS A 140 -1.80 11.97 21.32
CA LYS A 140 -1.43 12.59 20.04
C LYS A 140 -2.57 12.33 19.06
N LEU A 141 -3.02 13.37 18.35
CA LEU A 141 -4.02 13.23 17.30
C LEU A 141 -3.38 12.40 16.18
N VAL A 142 -3.67 11.10 16.13
CA VAL A 142 -3.33 10.24 14.99
C VAL A 142 -4.39 10.47 13.92
N ALA A 143 -3.97 10.72 12.67
CA ALA A 143 -4.92 10.88 11.58
C ALA A 143 -5.70 9.57 11.38
N ASP A 144 -7.02 9.68 11.24
CA ASP A 144 -7.91 8.51 11.05
C ASP A 144 -7.64 7.78 9.72
N SER A 145 -7.10 8.49 8.72
CA SER A 145 -6.72 7.93 7.43
C SER A 145 -5.39 8.51 6.94
N GLN A 146 -4.62 7.67 6.24
CA GLN A 146 -3.37 8.05 5.59
C GLN A 146 -3.31 7.49 4.17
N ALA A 147 -2.68 8.23 3.26
CA ALA A 147 -2.23 7.73 1.97
C ALA A 147 -0.74 7.35 2.07
N ILE A 148 -0.42 6.07 1.87
CA ILE A 148 0.96 5.58 1.85
C ILE A 148 1.37 5.37 0.40
N ILE A 149 2.33 6.16 -0.08
CA ILE A 149 2.91 6.03 -1.41
C ILE A 149 4.07 5.05 -1.31
N MET A 150 4.01 4.02 -2.14
CA MET A 150 4.97 2.94 -2.21
C MET A 150 5.46 2.80 -3.64
N PHE A 151 6.66 2.24 -3.77
CA PHE A 151 7.19 1.82 -5.05
C PHE A 151 7.60 0.36 -5.02
N GLN A 152 7.49 -0.25 -6.19
CA GLN A 152 7.99 -1.58 -6.44
C GLN A 152 9.46 -1.51 -6.86
N SER A 153 10.36 -2.03 -6.03
CA SER A 153 11.79 -2.12 -6.37
C SER A 153 12.06 -3.24 -7.37
N GLU A 154 13.17 -3.14 -8.11
CA GLU A 154 13.63 -4.19 -9.03
C GLU A 154 13.88 -5.53 -8.33
N LYS A 155 14.23 -5.49 -7.04
CA LYS A 155 14.46 -6.67 -6.20
C LYS A 155 13.17 -7.32 -5.69
N GLY A 156 12.00 -6.79 -6.07
CA GLY A 156 10.70 -7.31 -5.64
C GLY A 156 10.18 -6.71 -4.33
N ALA A 157 10.95 -5.95 -3.57
CA ALA A 157 10.43 -5.32 -2.35
C ALA A 157 9.45 -4.16 -2.64
N LEU A 158 8.42 -4.02 -1.81
CA LEU A 158 7.55 -2.83 -1.74
C LEU A 158 8.13 -1.86 -0.71
N ASN A 159 8.62 -0.72 -1.18
CA ASN A 159 9.26 0.28 -0.33
C ASN A 159 8.35 1.49 -0.18
N VAL A 160 8.29 2.06 1.02
CA VAL A 160 7.52 3.28 1.28
C VAL A 160 8.34 4.49 0.83
N LEU A 161 7.77 5.29 -0.06
CA LEU A 161 8.34 6.56 -0.49
C LEU A 161 7.90 7.69 0.45
N GLU A 162 6.59 7.78 0.71
CA GLU A 162 6.00 8.82 1.53
C GLU A 162 4.73 8.32 2.22
N ALA A 163 4.42 8.92 3.38
CA ALA A 163 3.14 8.76 4.06
C ALA A 163 2.52 10.14 4.25
N LYS A 164 1.23 10.27 3.90
CA LYS A 164 0.48 11.52 4.02
C LYS A 164 -0.76 11.33 4.87
N ASP A 165 -0.85 12.13 5.94
CA ASP A 165 -2.08 12.24 6.74
C ASP A 165 -3.19 12.88 5.91
N MET A 166 -4.38 12.28 6.00
CA MET A 166 -5.58 12.77 5.35
C MET A 166 -6.51 13.42 6.36
N TYR A 167 -7.29 14.40 5.91
CA TYR A 167 -8.29 15.05 6.75
C TYR A 167 -9.48 14.11 7.01
N PHE A 168 -10.24 14.40 8.06
CA PHE A 168 -11.45 13.64 8.38
C PHE A 168 -12.43 13.63 7.19
N GLY A 169 -12.89 12.43 6.82
CA GLY A 169 -13.81 12.23 5.70
C GLY A 169 -13.19 12.43 4.31
N GLU A 170 -11.88 12.65 4.22
CA GLU A 170 -11.16 12.67 2.96
C GLU A 170 -10.88 11.24 2.47
N GLU A 171 -11.07 10.99 1.18
CA GLU A 171 -10.78 9.70 0.55
C GLU A 171 -9.80 9.84 -0.60
N LEU A 172 -8.88 8.88 -0.72
CA LEU A 172 -7.94 8.84 -1.82
C LEU A 172 -8.69 8.31 -3.03
N ILE A 173 -8.58 8.98 -4.18
CA ILE A 173 -9.27 8.54 -5.40
C ILE A 173 -8.33 8.24 -6.56
N ALA A 174 -7.14 8.84 -6.59
CA ALA A 174 -6.11 8.52 -7.58
C ALA A 174 -4.70 8.92 -7.12
N LEU A 175 -3.71 8.27 -7.72
CA LEU A 175 -2.31 8.69 -7.72
C LEU A 175 -1.98 9.11 -9.15
N CYS A 176 -1.56 10.36 -9.34
CA CYS A 176 -1.14 10.93 -10.62
C CYS A 176 0.03 11.87 -10.34
N ILE A 177 1.26 11.33 -10.33
CA ILE A 177 2.47 12.06 -9.97
C ILE A 177 2.52 13.38 -10.76
N PRO A 178 2.77 14.52 -10.11
CA PRO A 178 3.30 14.67 -8.76
C PRO A 178 2.26 14.74 -7.64
N HIS A 179 1.01 14.35 -7.89
CA HIS A 179 -0.09 14.58 -6.98
C HIS A 179 -0.80 13.31 -6.52
N LEU A 180 -1.19 13.32 -5.24
CA LEU A 180 -2.30 12.51 -4.74
C LEU A 180 -3.60 13.27 -5.00
N ILE A 181 -4.59 12.59 -5.56
CA ILE A 181 -5.91 13.16 -5.80
C ILE A 181 -6.84 12.65 -4.71
N THR A 182 -7.37 13.57 -3.92
CA THR A 182 -8.26 13.25 -2.80
C THR A 182 -9.62 13.91 -2.99
N LEU A 183 -10.65 13.29 -2.40
CA LEU A 183 -12.01 13.77 -2.37
C LEU A 183 -12.41 14.11 -0.94
N ASN A 184 -12.85 15.33 -0.70
CA ASN A 184 -13.48 15.76 0.55
C ASN A 184 -14.79 16.47 0.23
N ILE A 185 -15.93 15.91 0.66
CA ILE A 185 -17.30 16.44 0.51
C ILE A 185 -17.47 17.39 -0.70
N ASN A 186 -17.66 16.83 -1.89
CA ASN A 186 -17.85 17.54 -3.17
C ASN A 186 -16.67 18.42 -3.64
N SER A 187 -15.50 18.31 -3.02
CA SER A 187 -14.27 19.00 -3.45
C SER A 187 -13.18 17.99 -3.76
N ILE A 188 -12.58 18.12 -4.95
CA ILE A 188 -11.39 17.36 -5.33
C ILE A 188 -10.16 18.21 -5.05
N SER A 189 -9.23 17.67 -4.28
CA SER A 189 -7.96 18.30 -3.92
C SER A 189 -6.80 17.56 -4.58
N ARG A 190 -5.72 18.32 -4.87
CA ARG A 190 -4.45 17.78 -5.35
C ARG A 190 -3.39 18.05 -4.30
N ILE A 191 -2.82 17.00 -3.74
CA ILE A 191 -1.77 17.09 -2.74
C ILE A 191 -0.45 16.73 -3.41
N THR A 192 0.45 17.70 -3.51
CA THR A 192 1.80 17.49 -4.06
C THR A 192 2.63 16.59 -3.15
N MET A 193 3.29 15.59 -3.74
CA MET A 193 4.29 14.74 -3.10
C MET A 193 5.51 15.56 -2.65
N ARG A 194 6.21 15.10 -1.61
CA ARG A 194 7.33 15.82 -0.99
C ARG A 194 8.42 16.22 -1.99
N ASP A 195 8.85 15.29 -2.83
CA ASP A 195 9.97 15.49 -3.76
C ASP A 195 9.64 16.45 -4.92
N PHE A 196 8.36 16.83 -5.04
CA PHE A 196 7.85 17.70 -6.10
C PHE A 196 7.42 19.08 -5.58
N GLN A 197 7.62 19.38 -4.30
CA GLN A 197 7.32 20.70 -3.76
C GLN A 197 8.17 21.78 -4.43
N GLY A 198 7.52 22.80 -5.00
CA GLY A 198 8.17 23.84 -5.81
C GLY A 198 8.47 23.42 -7.25
N MET A 199 8.12 22.19 -7.64
CA MET A 199 8.29 21.62 -8.98
C MET A 199 7.01 20.92 -9.46
N GLU A 200 5.85 21.47 -9.09
CA GLU A 200 4.54 20.88 -9.34
C GLU A 200 4.20 20.77 -10.84
N ASN A 201 4.76 21.67 -11.66
CA ASN A 201 4.49 21.76 -13.09
C ASN A 201 5.71 21.34 -13.94
N CYS A 202 6.57 20.47 -13.41
CA CYS A 202 7.70 19.94 -14.20
C CYS A 202 7.22 19.06 -15.36
N ASP A 203 8.05 18.94 -16.39
CA ASP A 203 7.76 18.05 -17.51
C ASP A 203 7.93 16.57 -17.12
N GLU A 204 7.44 15.70 -18.00
CA GLU A 204 7.47 14.24 -17.79
C GLU A 204 8.90 13.71 -17.59
N GLU A 205 9.86 14.20 -18.36
CA GLU A 205 11.27 13.77 -18.27
C GLU A 205 11.87 14.10 -16.89
N THR A 206 11.60 15.31 -16.40
CA THR A 206 12.04 15.76 -15.08
C THR A 206 11.36 14.95 -13.98
N ARG A 207 10.06 14.69 -14.12
CA ARG A 207 9.30 13.86 -13.18
C ARG A 207 9.86 12.45 -13.07
N THR A 208 10.15 11.80 -14.20
CA THR A 208 10.78 10.47 -14.23
C THR A 208 12.14 10.49 -13.53
N LYS A 209 12.98 11.49 -13.80
CA LYS A 209 14.30 11.62 -13.14
C LYS A 209 14.21 11.78 -11.63
N ILE A 210 13.23 12.55 -11.13
CA ILE A 210 13.02 12.72 -9.69
C ILE A 210 12.60 11.40 -9.08
N ILE A 211 11.62 10.72 -9.66
CA ILE A 211 11.19 9.40 -9.18
C ILE A 211 12.36 8.44 -9.18
N ASP A 212 13.08 8.30 -10.29
CA ASP A 212 14.24 7.41 -10.38
C ASP A 212 15.27 7.74 -9.29
N PHE A 213 15.54 9.02 -9.05
CA PHE A 213 16.42 9.42 -7.95
C PHE A 213 15.87 8.97 -6.59
N SER A 214 14.60 9.26 -6.29
CA SER A 214 13.93 8.87 -5.04
C SER A 214 13.94 7.36 -4.79
N LEU A 215 13.80 6.56 -5.87
CA LEU A 215 13.87 5.10 -5.81
C LEU A 215 15.25 4.56 -5.42
N HIS A 216 16.33 5.28 -5.73
CA HIS A 216 17.70 4.85 -5.42
C HIS A 216 18.18 5.26 -4.03
N ILE A 217 17.51 6.22 -3.39
CA ILE A 217 17.88 6.75 -2.06
C ILE A 217 16.99 6.25 -0.93
N SER A 218 15.88 5.58 -1.24
CA SER A 218 14.91 5.02 -0.28
C SER A 218 15.20 3.55 0.01
#